data_AF-A0AAE0II57-F1
#
_entry.id   AF-A0AAE0II57-F1
#
_cell.length_a   1.000
_cell.length_b   1.000
_cell.length_c   1.000
_cell.angle_alpha   90.00
_cell.angle_beta   90.00
_cell.angle_gamma   90.00
#
_symmetry.space_group_name_H-M   'P 1'
#
loop_
_entity.id
_entity.type
_entity.pdbx_description
1 polymer ?
#
loop_
_entity_poly.entity_id
_entity_poly.type
_entity_poly.pdbx_seq_one_letter_code
_entity_poly.pdbx_strand_id
1 'polypeptide(L)'
;MPPPAISLADLIFPEQANHNFSKILGDLKRSNLSITNRLRSVRHDAAFVDEVADTFGLPLVANERCGSWYIAPSRKAGSAYFKSTDGHTGQWKFSTRRLNLHLLKLIGQHEGCIIVDSTRRGKRMPDALSKTVPVWCCVLNRALFPDNTSSHELVVPPNVVSDSEKSQMEARLPEFLASLLALDMDLASLQRQLKQKPLRPLWVTPEDNHELLLVVGDQITVSFHPIVCCTSSRQVIGTEMSEAGYIQGAGDDTENWALGLTAPIFWQHADRLLSTAESDLPALIRSLLDSPDTREASISSELKQVVAPHLFVGALSPSASGGLLASSSSSSSSSSCVVALVPKSTDPTTWVKSKTLMEVGIGKSNKTASRMLRDALPRTCEFVSRFLAAGSGEQPSEKKVVIFCDTGRDLSVGVALALYCWCFDAAGNIQQCNIDDREPFTKNMIRIKLGHIMTAQPDVNPSRATLQSVNSFLMDWRK
;
A
#
# COMPACT_ATOMS: atom_id res chain seq x y z
N MET A 1 15.10 6.98 46.11
CA MET A 1 13.83 6.50 45.56
C MET A 1 12.94 7.71 45.32
N PRO A 2 12.39 7.91 44.11
CA PRO A 2 11.34 8.90 43.93
C PRO A 2 10.07 8.44 44.68
N PRO A 3 9.25 9.36 45.21
CA PRO A 3 7.99 8.99 45.86
C PRO A 3 7.05 8.33 44.85
N PRO A 4 6.16 7.41 45.29
CA PRO A 4 5.17 6.79 44.41
C PRO A 4 4.26 7.85 43.81
N ALA A 5 4.00 7.75 42.50
CA ALA A 5 3.06 8.61 41.81
C ALA A 5 1.65 8.37 42.35
N ILE A 6 1.03 9.43 42.90
CA ILE A 6 -0.36 9.40 43.38
C ILE A 6 -1.25 9.02 42.20
N SER A 7 -1.98 7.90 42.32
CA SER A 7 -2.94 7.48 41.31
C SER A 7 -4.31 8.08 41.63
N LEU A 8 -5.14 8.27 40.61
CA LEU A 8 -6.47 8.86 40.74
C LEU A 8 -7.40 8.03 41.65
N ALA A 9 -7.08 6.74 41.86
CA ALA A 9 -7.78 5.84 42.77
C ALA A 9 -7.51 6.15 44.25
N ASP A 10 -6.44 6.89 44.56
CA ASP A 10 -6.01 7.20 45.93
C ASP A 10 -6.65 8.48 46.48
N LEU A 11 -7.43 9.19 45.66
CA LEU A 11 -8.09 10.45 46.01
C LEU A 11 -9.59 10.23 46.20
N ILE A 12 -10.07 10.34 47.45
CA ILE A 12 -11.49 10.20 47.79
C ILE A 12 -12.20 11.54 47.55
N PHE A 13 -13.10 11.58 46.56
CA PHE A 13 -13.92 12.76 46.24
C PHE A 13 -15.42 12.48 46.47
N PRO A 14 -16.23 13.52 46.76
CA PRO A 14 -17.70 13.42 46.81
C PRO A 14 -18.28 12.97 45.46
N GLU A 15 -19.30 12.10 45.44
CA GLU A 15 -19.88 11.50 44.22
C GLU A 15 -20.34 12.53 43.16
N GLN A 16 -20.85 13.69 43.59
CA GLN A 16 -21.26 14.79 42.71
C GLN A 16 -20.06 15.47 42.00
N ALA A 17 -18.89 15.50 42.65
CA ALA A 17 -17.65 15.99 42.06
C ALA A 17 -17.08 14.98 41.03
N ASN A 18 -17.24 13.67 41.26
CA ASN A 18 -16.80 12.62 40.33
C ASN A 18 -17.53 12.66 38.98
N HIS A 19 -18.85 12.92 38.98
CA HIS A 19 -19.62 13.05 37.74
C HIS A 19 -19.23 14.27 36.91
N ASN A 20 -19.04 15.43 37.54
CA ASN A 20 -18.58 16.63 36.85
C ASN A 20 -17.13 16.50 36.37
N PHE A 21 -16.26 15.89 37.17
CA PHE A 21 -14.86 15.70 36.79
C PHE A 21 -14.69 14.70 35.65
N SER A 22 -15.44 13.58 35.64
CA SER A 22 -15.43 12.64 34.52
C SER A 22 -15.92 13.28 33.22
N LYS A 23 -16.96 14.13 33.30
CA LYS A 23 -17.44 14.92 32.16
C LYS A 23 -16.41 15.94 31.69
N ILE A 24 -15.81 16.71 32.61
CA ILE A 24 -14.77 17.70 32.31
C ILE A 24 -13.52 17.03 31.72
N LEU A 25 -13.07 15.89 32.26
CA LEU A 25 -11.98 15.09 31.71
C LEU A 25 -12.33 14.51 30.34
N GLY A 26 -13.59 14.08 30.14
CA GLY A 26 -14.09 13.61 28.87
C GLY A 26 -14.08 14.72 27.81
N ASP A 27 -14.52 15.92 28.18
CA ASP A 27 -14.55 17.09 27.32
C ASP A 27 -13.13 17.62 27.04
N LEU A 28 -12.22 17.57 28.02
CA LEU A 28 -10.78 17.86 27.86
C LEU A 28 -10.08 16.83 26.96
N LYS A 29 -10.45 15.55 27.06
CA LYS A 29 -9.94 14.51 26.13
C LYS A 29 -10.44 14.75 24.72
N ARG A 30 -11.72 15.10 24.55
CA ARG A 30 -12.30 15.44 23.23
C ARG A 30 -11.66 16.69 22.64
N SER A 31 -11.44 17.73 23.44
CA SER A 31 -10.79 18.96 22.96
C SER A 31 -9.33 18.73 22.57
N ASN A 32 -8.61 17.87 23.30
CA ASN A 32 -7.24 17.52 22.96
C ASN A 32 -7.13 16.66 21.70
N LEU A 33 -8.10 15.78 21.44
CA LEU A 33 -8.16 14.92 20.24
C LEU A 33 -8.89 15.57 19.05
N SER A 34 -8.99 16.89 19.03
CA SER A 34 -9.66 17.70 18.01
C SER A 34 -9.03 17.56 16.62
N ILE A 35 -9.81 17.87 15.58
CA ILE A 35 -9.32 17.87 14.19
C ILE A 35 -8.19 18.89 14.06
N THR A 36 -8.36 20.08 14.64
CA THR A 36 -7.34 21.15 14.65
C THR A 36 -6.01 20.65 15.20
N ASN A 37 -6.02 20.00 16.37
CA ASN A 37 -4.79 19.48 16.99
C ASN A 37 -4.12 18.39 16.14
N ARG A 38 -4.91 17.54 15.49
CA ARG A 38 -4.38 16.50 14.58
C ARG A 38 -3.71 17.12 13.36
N LEU A 39 -4.35 18.09 12.71
CA LEU A 39 -3.79 18.78 11.55
C LEU A 39 -2.51 19.55 11.92
N ARG A 40 -2.48 20.21 13.07
CA ARG A 40 -1.28 20.88 13.60
C ARG A 40 -0.16 19.90 13.89
N SER A 41 -0.47 18.77 14.52
CA SER A 41 0.51 17.72 14.80
C SER A 41 1.08 17.12 13.52
N VAL A 42 0.24 16.85 12.51
CA VAL A 42 0.70 16.43 11.18
C VAL A 42 1.62 17.48 10.55
N ARG A 43 1.26 18.77 10.60
CA ARG A 43 2.10 19.86 10.06
C ARG A 43 3.46 19.93 10.75
N HIS A 44 3.47 19.80 12.08
CA HIS A 44 4.67 19.82 12.90
C HIS A 44 5.59 18.63 12.57
N ASP A 45 5.05 17.40 12.60
CA ASP A 45 5.81 16.19 12.29
C ASP A 45 6.32 16.17 10.84
N ALA A 46 5.58 16.77 9.90
CA ALA A 46 6.03 16.89 8.51
C ALA A 46 7.24 17.81 8.35
N ALA A 47 7.36 18.87 9.16
CA ALA A 47 8.53 19.74 9.12
C ALA A 47 9.81 19.00 9.52
N PHE A 48 9.72 18.11 10.51
CA PHE A 48 10.81 17.20 10.87
C PHE A 48 11.18 16.24 9.74
N VAL A 49 10.18 15.66 9.05
CA VAL A 49 10.42 14.79 7.90
C VAL A 49 11.16 15.53 6.77
N ASP A 50 10.82 16.80 6.54
CA ASP A 50 11.50 17.65 5.56
C ASP A 50 12.95 17.93 5.98
N GLU A 51 13.20 18.24 7.25
CA GLU A 51 14.55 18.42 7.82
C GLU A 51 15.40 17.16 7.64
N VAL A 52 14.86 15.97 7.93
CA VAL A 52 15.56 14.70 7.70
C VAL A 52 15.86 14.50 6.21
N ALA A 53 14.91 14.79 5.32
CA ALA A 53 15.14 14.67 3.88
C ALA A 53 16.23 15.61 3.37
N ASP A 54 16.24 16.86 3.83
CA ASP A 54 17.23 17.86 3.45
C ASP A 54 18.62 17.50 4.01
N THR A 55 18.66 16.93 5.22
CA THR A 55 19.88 16.47 5.88
C THR A 55 20.53 15.30 5.13
N PHE A 56 19.76 14.26 4.81
CA PHE A 56 20.29 13.07 4.13
C PHE A 56 20.42 13.22 2.61
N GLY A 57 19.72 14.19 2.00
CA GLY A 57 19.68 14.35 0.54
C GLY A 57 19.00 13.18 -0.19
N LEU A 58 18.13 12.43 0.50
CA LEU A 58 17.50 11.21 -0.01
C LEU A 58 16.01 11.41 -0.35
N PRO A 59 15.47 10.65 -1.32
CA PRO A 59 14.06 10.74 -1.70
C PRO A 59 13.12 10.22 -0.61
N LEU A 60 12.02 10.93 -0.39
CA LEU A 60 10.95 10.55 0.54
C LEU A 60 9.99 9.54 -0.06
N VAL A 61 9.79 8.43 0.65
CA VAL A 61 8.85 7.35 0.33
C VAL A 61 7.81 7.25 1.45
N ALA A 62 6.55 7.45 1.11
CA ALA A 62 5.46 7.32 2.08
C ALA A 62 5.08 5.87 2.32
N ASN A 63 5.13 5.37 3.57
CA ASN A 63 4.43 4.14 3.90
C ASN A 63 2.92 4.41 4.01
N GLU A 64 2.13 3.90 3.08
CA GLU A 64 0.75 4.35 2.79
C GLU A 64 -0.31 4.04 3.86
N ARG A 65 0.09 3.58 5.06
CA ARG A 65 -0.81 3.61 6.22
C ARG A 65 -1.03 5.04 6.70
N CYS A 66 0.04 5.82 6.81
CA CYS A 66 -0.04 7.21 7.27
C CYS A 66 1.06 8.14 6.73
N GLY A 67 2.15 7.61 6.15
CA GLY A 67 3.31 8.39 5.71
C GLY A 67 2.96 9.57 4.79
N SER A 68 1.95 9.41 3.93
CA SER A 68 1.49 10.47 3.02
C SER A 68 0.95 11.72 3.74
N TRP A 69 0.51 11.60 5.00
CA TRP A 69 0.12 12.76 5.79
C TRP A 69 1.31 13.64 6.16
N TYR A 70 2.51 13.06 6.28
CA TYR A 70 3.71 13.76 6.72
C TYR A 70 4.65 14.15 5.58
N ILE A 71 4.29 13.85 4.32
CA ILE A 71 5.08 14.22 3.14
C ILE A 71 4.22 15.06 2.21
N ALA A 72 4.66 16.28 1.91
CA ALA A 72 4.00 17.11 0.91
C ALA A 72 4.05 16.45 -0.48
N PRO A 73 2.98 16.51 -1.30
CA PRO A 73 2.94 15.84 -2.61
C PRO A 73 4.10 16.20 -3.54
N SER A 74 4.59 17.43 -3.49
CA SER A 74 5.74 17.90 -4.28
C SER A 74 7.07 17.27 -3.87
N ARG A 75 7.19 16.79 -2.62
CA ARG A 75 8.41 16.15 -2.08
C ARG A 75 8.34 14.62 -2.10
N LYS A 76 7.17 14.04 -2.39
CA LYS A 76 6.96 12.58 -2.37
C LYS A 76 7.52 11.93 -3.64
N ALA A 77 8.60 11.17 -3.48
CA ALA A 77 9.23 10.44 -4.58
C ALA A 77 8.62 9.06 -4.82
N GLY A 78 7.95 8.49 -3.81
CA GLY A 78 7.33 7.17 -3.95
C GLY A 78 6.42 6.78 -2.78
N SER A 79 5.88 5.57 -2.90
CA SER A 79 4.98 4.96 -1.93
C SER A 79 5.42 3.55 -1.60
N ALA A 80 5.17 3.10 -0.38
CA ALA A 80 5.43 1.74 0.09
C ALA A 80 4.24 1.22 0.90
N TYR A 81 4.17 -0.10 1.07
CA TYR A 81 3.08 -0.78 1.77
C TYR A 81 3.60 -1.80 2.80
N PHE A 82 4.52 -1.36 3.66
CA PHE A 82 4.99 -2.15 4.80
C PHE A 82 3.94 -2.15 5.91
N LYS A 83 3.47 -3.33 6.31
CA LYS A 83 2.40 -3.44 7.31
C LYS A 83 2.95 -3.84 8.66
N SER A 84 2.65 -3.05 9.68
CA SER A 84 3.07 -3.30 11.07
C SER A 84 2.74 -4.70 11.59
N THR A 85 1.58 -5.27 11.20
CA THR A 85 1.20 -6.62 11.63
C THR A 85 2.16 -7.72 11.17
N ASP A 86 2.89 -7.48 10.06
CA ASP A 86 3.90 -8.42 9.56
C ASP A 86 5.21 -8.34 10.39
N GLY A 87 5.32 -7.37 11.31
CA GLY A 87 6.40 -7.21 12.28
C GLY A 87 6.01 -7.51 13.74
N HIS A 88 4.76 -7.89 14.02
CA HIS A 88 4.34 -8.20 15.38
C HIS A 88 5.08 -9.43 15.94
N THR A 89 5.40 -9.37 17.23
CA THR A 89 6.08 -10.44 17.95
C THR A 89 5.33 -11.77 17.80
N GLY A 90 6.06 -12.82 17.39
CA GLY A 90 5.50 -14.16 17.13
C GLY A 90 4.70 -14.30 15.83
N GLN A 91 4.52 -13.23 15.05
CA GLN A 91 3.74 -13.23 13.80
C GLN A 91 4.56 -12.74 12.59
N TRP A 92 5.88 -12.57 12.73
CA TRP A 92 6.76 -12.03 11.68
C TRP A 92 6.51 -12.71 10.34
N LYS A 93 6.45 -11.90 9.29
CA LYS A 93 6.07 -12.38 7.97
C LYS A 93 6.73 -11.57 6.85
N PHE A 94 7.22 -12.27 5.84
CA PHE A 94 7.52 -11.67 4.54
C PHE A 94 6.30 -11.76 3.61
N SER A 95 5.85 -10.61 3.10
CA SER A 95 4.62 -10.52 2.30
C SER A 95 4.90 -10.68 0.81
N THR A 96 4.57 -11.83 0.24
CA THR A 96 4.62 -12.07 -1.21
C THR A 96 3.57 -11.29 -2.02
N ARG A 97 2.72 -10.51 -1.35
CA ARG A 97 1.71 -9.61 -1.98
C ARG A 97 2.09 -8.14 -1.94
N ARG A 98 3.03 -7.76 -1.08
CA ARG A 98 3.44 -6.37 -0.84
C ARG A 98 4.95 -6.37 -0.87
N LEU A 99 5.46 -6.65 -2.06
CA LEU A 99 6.89 -6.93 -2.26
C LEU A 99 7.73 -5.65 -2.23
N ASN A 100 7.14 -4.48 -2.53
CA ASN A 100 7.81 -3.19 -2.59
C ASN A 100 9.06 -3.15 -3.50
N LEU A 101 9.16 -4.03 -4.50
CA LEU A 101 10.33 -4.14 -5.39
C LEU A 101 10.48 -2.95 -6.33
N HIS A 102 9.40 -2.20 -6.56
CA HIS A 102 9.45 -0.96 -7.33
C HIS A 102 10.34 0.11 -6.70
N LEU A 103 10.59 0.01 -5.40
CA LEU A 103 11.53 0.90 -4.70
C LEU A 103 12.97 0.66 -5.14
N LEU A 104 13.34 -0.53 -5.64
CA LEU A 104 14.74 -0.86 -5.96
C LEU A 104 15.32 0.07 -7.02
N LYS A 105 14.53 0.43 -8.04
CA LYS A 105 14.93 1.41 -9.05
C LYS A 105 15.16 2.79 -8.44
N LEU A 106 14.24 3.27 -7.60
CA LEU A 106 14.36 4.56 -6.92
C LEU A 106 15.62 4.59 -6.03
N ILE A 107 15.81 3.54 -5.22
CA ILE A 107 16.93 3.37 -4.30
C ILE A 107 18.24 3.37 -5.07
N GLY A 108 18.36 2.57 -6.13
CA GLY A 108 19.59 2.53 -6.93
C GLY A 108 19.91 3.85 -7.62
N GLN A 109 18.89 4.60 -8.06
CA GLN A 109 19.06 5.91 -8.69
C GLN A 109 19.58 6.98 -7.73
N HIS A 110 19.07 7.01 -6.50
CA HIS A 110 19.38 8.04 -5.50
C HIS A 110 20.31 7.57 -4.38
N GLU A 111 20.86 6.36 -4.51
CA GLU A 111 21.75 5.73 -3.54
C GLU A 111 21.14 5.56 -2.14
N GLY A 112 19.83 5.36 -2.06
CA GLY A 112 19.09 5.22 -0.81
C GLY A 112 17.67 5.77 -0.90
N CYS A 113 16.94 5.68 0.20
CA CYS A 113 15.66 6.37 0.37
C CYS A 113 15.31 6.54 1.86
N ILE A 114 14.34 7.42 2.13
CA ILE A 114 13.73 7.58 3.45
C ILE A 114 12.31 7.05 3.40
N ILE A 115 12.00 6.04 4.23
CA ILE A 115 10.64 5.52 4.39
C ILE A 115 10.01 6.18 5.61
N VAL A 116 8.94 6.92 5.38
CA VAL A 116 8.23 7.68 6.43
C VAL A 116 7.00 6.92 6.89
N ASP A 117 6.89 6.72 8.20
CA ASP A 117 5.71 6.17 8.87
C ASP A 117 5.57 6.80 10.27
N SER A 118 4.45 6.57 10.93
CA SER A 118 4.24 7.01 12.31
C SER A 118 3.64 5.92 13.17
N THR A 119 3.61 6.12 14.48
CA THR A 119 2.95 5.22 15.42
C THR A 119 2.27 6.01 16.52
N ARG A 120 1.38 5.37 17.26
CA ARG A 120 0.61 5.95 18.36
C ARG A 120 0.98 5.29 19.69
N ARG A 121 0.32 5.74 20.77
CA ARG A 121 0.28 5.06 22.08
C ARG A 121 1.63 5.00 22.80
N GLY A 122 2.47 6.03 22.63
CA GLY A 122 3.77 6.10 23.29
C GLY A 122 4.77 5.06 22.79
N LYS A 123 4.52 4.39 21.65
CA LYS A 123 5.57 3.61 20.98
C LYS A 123 6.59 4.56 20.38
N ARG A 124 7.88 4.23 20.48
CA ARG A 124 8.95 5.02 19.85
C ARG A 124 8.95 4.88 18.33
N MET A 125 8.57 3.71 17.81
CA MET A 125 8.67 3.38 16.39
C MET A 125 7.60 2.35 16.00
N PRO A 126 7.00 2.45 14.80
CA PRO A 126 6.10 1.41 14.31
C PRO A 126 6.84 0.11 13.98
N ASP A 127 6.20 -1.04 14.23
CA ASP A 127 6.74 -2.36 13.89
C ASP A 127 7.04 -2.52 12.37
N ALA A 128 6.39 -1.71 11.52
CA ALA A 128 6.70 -1.63 10.10
C ALA A 128 8.16 -1.20 9.85
N LEU A 129 8.63 -0.18 10.58
CA LEU A 129 9.97 0.39 10.46
C LEU A 129 11.02 -0.35 11.29
N SER A 130 10.66 -0.83 12.49
CA SER A 130 11.61 -1.51 13.38
C SER A 130 11.86 -2.97 13.01
N LYS A 131 10.91 -3.63 12.31
CA LYS A 131 10.95 -5.08 12.07
C LYS A 131 10.62 -5.46 10.62
N THR A 132 9.52 -4.95 10.06
CA THR A 132 9.10 -5.37 8.70
C THR A 132 10.07 -4.92 7.60
N VAL A 133 10.50 -3.65 7.59
CA VAL A 133 11.50 -3.14 6.65
C VAL A 133 12.86 -3.85 6.84
N PRO A 134 13.38 -4.04 8.07
CA PRO A 134 14.56 -4.87 8.30
C PRO A 134 14.51 -6.28 7.74
N VAL A 135 13.41 -7.01 7.96
CA VAL A 135 13.19 -8.34 7.38
C VAL A 135 13.19 -8.26 5.86
N TRP A 136 12.56 -7.24 5.28
CA TRP A 136 12.54 -7.04 3.83
C TRP A 136 13.95 -6.80 3.26
N CYS A 137 14.74 -5.89 3.85
CA CYS A 137 16.13 -5.65 3.45
C CYS A 137 16.97 -6.93 3.55
N CYS A 138 16.87 -7.66 4.65
CA CYS A 138 17.64 -8.89 4.87
C CYS A 138 17.30 -10.00 3.87
N VAL A 139 16.00 -10.23 3.62
CA VAL A 139 15.55 -11.25 2.65
C VAL A 139 15.98 -10.88 1.23
N LEU A 140 15.87 -9.61 0.84
CA LEU A 140 16.35 -9.15 -0.46
C LEU A 140 17.87 -9.25 -0.59
N ASN A 141 18.63 -8.89 0.45
CA ASN A 141 20.09 -9.03 0.42
C ASN A 141 20.51 -10.48 0.20
N ARG A 142 19.87 -11.43 0.90
CA ARG A 142 20.14 -12.87 0.73
C ARG A 142 19.79 -13.37 -0.68
N ALA A 143 18.69 -12.88 -1.25
CA ALA A 143 18.25 -13.30 -2.58
C ALA A 143 19.07 -12.68 -3.72
N LEU A 144 19.42 -11.39 -3.60
CA LEU A 144 20.06 -10.62 -4.65
C LEU A 144 21.59 -10.64 -4.56
N PHE A 145 22.15 -10.89 -3.38
CA PHE A 145 23.60 -10.89 -3.16
C PHE A 145 24.05 -12.16 -2.41
N PRO A 146 23.84 -13.36 -2.98
CA PRO A 146 24.16 -14.63 -2.30
C PRO A 146 25.64 -14.74 -1.90
N ASP A 147 26.55 -14.15 -2.68
CA ASP A 147 27.99 -14.18 -2.41
C ASP A 147 28.44 -13.13 -1.37
N ASN A 148 27.61 -12.11 -1.09
CA ASN A 148 27.90 -11.08 -0.09
C ASN A 148 27.28 -11.44 1.27
N THR A 149 27.83 -12.47 1.92
CA THR A 149 27.33 -12.99 3.21
C THR A 149 27.36 -11.95 4.33
N SER A 150 28.24 -10.94 4.25
CA SER A 150 28.29 -9.83 5.22
C SER A 150 27.00 -8.99 5.24
N SER A 151 26.23 -9.01 4.15
CA SER A 151 24.95 -8.30 4.04
C SER A 151 23.73 -9.12 4.49
N HIS A 152 23.92 -10.38 4.88
CA HIS A 152 22.84 -11.32 5.21
C HIS A 152 22.36 -11.25 6.66
N GLU A 153 23.06 -10.49 7.51
CA GLU A 153 22.67 -10.28 8.90
C GLU A 153 21.34 -9.51 8.99
N LEU A 154 20.49 -9.88 9.95
CA LEU A 154 19.30 -9.09 10.26
C LEU A 154 19.67 -7.90 11.14
N VAL A 155 19.46 -6.69 10.62
CA VAL A 155 19.80 -5.45 11.30
C VAL A 155 18.52 -4.81 11.81
N VAL A 156 18.36 -4.74 13.13
CA VAL A 156 17.17 -4.19 13.81
C VAL A 156 17.60 -3.12 14.81
N PRO A 157 16.71 -2.18 15.20
CA PRO A 157 17.07 -1.14 16.16
C PRO A 157 17.20 -1.75 17.57
N PRO A 158 18.40 -1.70 18.20
CA PRO A 158 18.68 -2.43 19.44
C PRO A 158 17.85 -1.94 20.63
N ASN A 159 17.44 -0.67 20.62
CA ASN A 159 16.61 -0.06 21.66
C ASN A 159 15.11 -0.40 21.53
N VAL A 160 14.70 -1.13 20.50
CA VAL A 160 13.29 -1.45 20.21
C VAL A 160 13.08 -2.96 20.06
N VAL A 161 14.08 -3.69 19.55
CA VAL A 161 14.02 -5.13 19.33
C VAL A 161 15.10 -5.80 20.16
N SER A 162 14.68 -6.63 21.13
CA SER A 162 15.61 -7.38 21.97
C SER A 162 16.37 -8.45 21.19
N ASP A 163 17.54 -8.88 21.67
CA ASP A 163 18.32 -9.96 21.04
C ASP A 163 17.55 -11.29 20.94
N SER A 164 16.73 -11.59 21.95
CA SER A 164 15.84 -12.76 21.92
C SER A 164 14.80 -12.66 20.80
N GLU A 165 14.22 -11.48 20.62
CA GLU A 165 13.26 -11.23 19.53
C GLU A 165 13.95 -11.31 18.16
N LYS A 166 15.12 -10.68 18.01
CA LYS A 166 15.96 -10.75 16.80
C LYS A 166 16.26 -12.21 16.44
N SER A 167 16.68 -13.03 17.41
CA SER A 167 17.00 -14.44 17.19
C SER A 167 15.80 -15.25 16.67
N GLN A 168 14.61 -14.99 17.21
CA GLN A 168 13.37 -15.61 16.74
C GLN A 168 12.99 -15.15 15.34
N MET A 169 13.21 -13.88 15.01
CA MET A 169 13.01 -13.35 13.66
C MET A 169 13.97 -14.00 12.66
N GLU A 170 15.25 -14.14 13.01
CA GLU A 170 16.28 -14.76 12.17
C GLU A 170 15.96 -16.21 11.83
N ALA A 171 15.41 -16.98 12.79
CA ALA A 171 14.97 -18.35 12.57
C ALA A 171 13.87 -18.49 11.49
N ARG A 172 13.14 -17.40 11.19
CA ARG A 172 12.09 -17.38 10.16
C ARG A 172 12.60 -16.96 8.77
N LEU A 173 13.79 -16.36 8.68
CA LEU A 173 14.34 -15.83 7.42
C LEU A 173 14.48 -16.89 6.30
N PRO A 174 14.89 -18.15 6.57
CA PRO A 174 14.96 -19.16 5.51
C PRO A 174 13.62 -19.42 4.82
N GLU A 175 12.52 -19.46 5.57
CA GLU A 175 11.17 -19.63 5.01
C GLU A 175 10.76 -18.43 4.14
N PHE A 176 11.13 -17.22 4.57
CA PHE A 176 10.85 -16.00 3.82
C PHE A 176 11.63 -15.92 2.52
N LEU A 177 12.92 -16.29 2.55
CA LEU A 177 13.75 -16.39 1.36
C LEU A 177 13.19 -17.43 0.38
N ALA A 178 12.86 -18.63 0.86
CA ALA A 178 12.24 -19.65 0.02
C ALA A 178 10.92 -19.17 -0.61
N SER A 179 10.10 -18.44 0.15
CA SER A 179 8.85 -17.86 -0.35
C SER A 179 9.06 -16.79 -1.43
N LEU A 180 10.15 -16.01 -1.36
CA LEU A 180 10.54 -15.04 -2.38
C LEU A 180 11.05 -15.72 -3.64
N LEU A 181 11.96 -16.69 -3.49
CA LEU A 181 12.54 -17.44 -4.62
C LEU A 181 11.48 -18.24 -5.38
N ALA A 182 10.48 -18.77 -4.67
CA ALA A 182 9.35 -19.48 -5.29
C ALA A 182 8.47 -18.59 -6.19
N LEU A 183 8.65 -17.27 -6.20
CA LEU A 183 7.96 -16.36 -7.12
C LEU A 183 8.60 -16.32 -8.52
N ASP A 184 9.75 -16.97 -8.72
CA ASP A 184 10.42 -17.11 -10.02
C ASP A 184 10.64 -15.78 -10.77
N MET A 185 11.13 -14.78 -10.04
CA MET A 185 11.38 -13.45 -10.57
C MET A 185 12.79 -13.32 -11.14
N ASP A 186 13.00 -12.41 -12.10
CA ASP A 186 14.32 -12.06 -12.63
C ASP A 186 15.16 -11.31 -11.58
N LEU A 187 15.82 -12.07 -10.70
CA LEU A 187 16.67 -11.55 -9.64
C LEU A 187 17.85 -10.75 -10.19
N ALA A 188 18.39 -11.11 -11.36
CA ALA A 188 19.50 -10.40 -11.98
C ALA A 188 19.09 -8.99 -12.43
N SER A 189 17.88 -8.83 -12.97
CA SER A 189 17.30 -7.50 -13.25
C SER A 189 17.11 -6.68 -11.99
N LEU A 190 16.56 -7.27 -10.92
CA LEU A 190 16.37 -6.58 -9.63
C LEU A 190 17.71 -6.15 -9.00
N GLN A 191 18.72 -7.01 -9.08
CA GLN A 191 20.08 -6.72 -8.58
C GLN A 191 20.71 -5.54 -9.34
N ARG A 192 20.57 -5.52 -10.68
CA ARG A 192 21.04 -4.40 -11.53
C ARG A 192 20.34 -3.08 -11.19
N GLN A 193 19.05 -3.10 -10.85
CA GLN A 193 18.34 -1.89 -10.41
C GLN A 193 18.97 -1.29 -9.15
N LEU A 194 19.52 -2.12 -8.26
CA LEU A 194 20.28 -1.69 -7.08
C LEU A 194 21.75 -1.36 -7.35
N LYS A 195 22.21 -1.31 -8.62
CA LYS A 195 23.61 -1.05 -8.97
C LYS A 195 24.59 -1.96 -8.20
N GLN A 196 24.23 -3.22 -7.99
CA GLN A 196 25.02 -4.22 -7.29
C GLN A 196 25.38 -3.91 -5.82
N LYS A 197 24.67 -2.99 -5.15
CA LYS A 197 24.88 -2.68 -3.72
C LYS A 197 23.74 -3.23 -2.84
N PRO A 198 24.04 -3.81 -1.67
CA PRO A 198 23.02 -4.31 -0.75
C PRO A 198 22.27 -3.17 -0.05
N LEU A 199 21.16 -3.50 0.59
CA LEU A 199 20.33 -2.59 1.37
C LEU A 199 20.72 -2.63 2.85
N ARG A 200 20.66 -1.48 3.53
CA ARG A 200 20.82 -1.42 5.00
C ARG A 200 19.76 -0.53 5.62
N PRO A 201 18.94 -1.04 6.57
CA PRO A 201 18.04 -0.18 7.32
C PRO A 201 18.83 0.68 8.30
N LEU A 202 18.44 1.96 8.39
CA LEU A 202 18.85 2.93 9.40
C LEU A 202 17.59 3.49 10.05
N TRP A 203 17.68 4.12 11.23
CA TRP A 203 16.50 4.64 11.92
C TRP A 203 16.72 6.07 12.38
N VAL A 204 15.66 6.86 12.26
CA VAL A 204 15.62 8.27 12.69
C VAL A 204 14.28 8.51 13.39
N THR A 205 14.36 9.13 14.56
CA THR A 205 13.22 9.61 15.35
C THR A 205 13.45 11.07 15.75
N PRO A 206 12.40 11.85 16.08
CA PRO A 206 12.57 13.25 16.50
C PRO A 206 13.43 13.44 17.75
N GLU A 207 13.62 12.37 18.55
CA GLU A 207 14.48 12.39 19.73
C GLU A 207 15.97 12.15 19.40
N ASP A 208 16.30 11.72 18.19
CA ASP A 208 17.68 11.42 17.80
C ASP A 208 18.40 12.69 17.29
N ASN A 209 19.65 12.87 17.70
CA ASN A 209 20.53 13.85 17.08
C ASN A 209 21.00 13.31 15.72
N HIS A 210 20.31 13.72 14.65
CA HIS A 210 20.48 13.21 13.29
C HIS A 210 21.76 13.72 12.61
N GLU A 211 22.43 14.75 13.12
CA GLU A 211 23.76 15.17 12.66
C GLU A 211 24.82 14.08 12.89
N LEU A 212 24.67 13.27 13.94
CA LEU A 212 25.57 12.14 14.21
C LEU A 212 25.42 11.00 13.19
N LEU A 213 24.30 10.94 12.46
CA LEU A 213 24.07 9.95 11.41
C LEU A 213 24.73 10.35 10.08
N LEU A 214 25.01 11.65 9.86
CA LEU A 214 25.71 12.15 8.67
C LEU A 214 27.19 11.76 8.65
N VAL A 215 27.87 11.92 9.79
CA VAL A 215 29.28 11.52 9.96
C VAL A 215 29.48 10.03 9.69
N VAL A 216 28.47 9.24 10.02
CA VAL A 216 28.40 7.81 9.78
C VAL A 216 28.04 7.53 8.32
N GLY A 217 27.21 8.36 7.70
CA GLY A 217 26.73 8.28 6.31
C GLY A 217 27.80 8.37 5.23
N ASP A 218 28.76 9.29 5.32
CA ASP A 218 29.80 9.48 4.27
C ASP A 218 30.70 8.25 4.07
N GLN A 219 30.97 7.47 5.11
CA GLN A 219 31.71 6.21 4.98
C GLN A 219 30.83 5.01 4.61
N ILE A 220 29.53 5.14 4.82
CA ILE A 220 28.54 4.05 4.74
C ILE A 220 27.91 3.95 3.35
N THR A 221 27.61 5.07 2.71
CA THR A 221 26.99 5.17 1.37
C THR A 221 27.78 4.45 0.28
N VAL A 222 29.09 4.27 0.50
CA VAL A 222 29.98 3.55 -0.41
C VAL A 222 29.71 2.04 -0.41
N SER A 223 29.27 1.47 0.71
CA SER A 223 29.17 0.00 0.89
C SER A 223 27.76 -0.57 0.74
N PHE A 224 26.73 0.25 0.91
CA PHE A 224 25.33 -0.15 0.81
C PHE A 224 24.41 1.05 0.51
N HIS A 225 23.17 0.76 0.13
CA HIS A 225 22.10 1.75 0.02
C HIS A 225 21.38 1.90 1.37
N PRO A 226 21.44 3.07 2.04
CA PRO A 226 20.67 3.34 3.25
C PRO A 226 19.17 3.37 2.98
N ILE A 227 18.42 2.63 3.79
CA ILE A 227 16.96 2.66 3.90
C ILE A 227 16.63 3.31 5.23
N VAL A 228 16.53 4.63 5.23
CA VAL A 228 16.30 5.45 6.43
C VAL A 228 14.84 5.31 6.85
N CYS A 229 14.61 4.57 7.92
CA CYS A 229 13.30 4.36 8.52
C CYS A 229 12.99 5.56 9.45
N CYS A 230 12.29 6.55 8.91
CA CYS A 230 11.93 7.78 9.61
C CYS A 230 10.58 7.62 10.32
N THR A 231 10.61 7.61 11.66
CA THR A 231 9.37 7.75 12.44
C THR A 231 9.07 9.23 12.56
N SER A 232 7.99 9.71 11.95
CA SER A 232 7.72 11.14 11.85
C SER A 232 7.33 11.79 13.18
N SER A 233 6.60 11.07 14.03
CA SER A 233 6.04 11.60 15.27
C SER A 233 6.93 11.32 16.48
N ARG A 234 7.10 12.31 17.36
CA ARG A 234 7.81 12.14 18.63
C ARG A 234 7.03 11.25 19.58
N GLN A 235 7.74 10.50 20.41
CA GLN A 235 7.18 9.66 21.44
C GLN A 235 6.58 10.51 22.56
N VAL A 236 5.28 10.30 22.85
CA VAL A 236 4.63 10.90 24.01
C VAL A 236 4.60 9.87 25.14
N ILE A 237 5.29 10.18 26.25
CA ILE A 237 5.32 9.32 27.44
C ILE A 237 4.22 9.79 28.41
N GLY A 238 3.16 9.00 28.55
CA GLY A 238 2.03 9.31 29.44
C GLY A 238 0.75 9.67 28.69
N THR A 239 -0.04 10.61 29.23
CA THR A 239 -1.30 11.05 28.59
C THR A 239 -1.06 12.22 27.64
N GLU A 240 -1.57 12.13 26.41
CA GLU A 240 -1.54 13.19 25.38
C GLU A 240 -2.10 14.55 25.87
N MET A 241 -2.85 14.55 26.97
CA MET A 241 -3.36 15.76 27.62
C MET A 241 -2.28 16.69 28.17
N SER A 242 -1.07 16.18 28.42
CA SER A 242 0.06 16.95 28.96
C SER A 242 0.89 17.65 27.89
N GLU A 243 0.60 17.39 26.60
CA GLU A 243 1.46 17.78 25.48
C GLU A 243 0.97 19.04 24.74
N ALA A 244 0.24 19.91 25.44
CA ALA A 244 -0.28 21.17 24.90
C ALA A 244 -1.05 21.04 23.56
N GLY A 245 -1.75 19.92 23.39
CA GLY A 245 -2.53 19.62 22.18
C GLY A 245 -1.77 18.92 21.05
N TYR A 246 -0.50 18.53 21.25
CA TYR A 246 0.19 17.64 20.31
C TYR A 246 -0.34 16.21 20.41
N ILE A 247 -0.51 15.56 19.26
CA ILE A 247 -0.98 14.18 19.15
C ILE A 247 0.02 13.37 18.34
N GLN A 248 0.69 12.43 19.01
CA GLN A 248 1.59 11.48 18.38
C GLN A 248 0.84 10.65 17.32
N GLY A 249 1.41 10.51 16.12
CA GLY A 249 0.84 9.66 15.07
C GLY A 249 -0.53 10.15 14.61
N ALA A 250 -0.70 11.48 14.51
CA ALA A 250 -1.98 12.09 14.16
C ALA A 250 -2.53 11.63 12.81
N GLY A 251 -1.65 11.35 11.84
CA GLY A 251 -1.99 10.82 10.51
C GLY A 251 -2.36 9.34 10.47
N ASP A 252 -2.24 8.60 11.58
CA ASP A 252 -2.73 7.23 11.69
C ASP A 252 -4.22 7.19 12.08
N ASP A 253 -4.90 6.06 11.83
CA ASP A 253 -6.34 5.83 12.00
C ASP A 253 -7.24 7.03 11.62
N THR A 254 -6.96 7.65 10.48
CA THR A 254 -7.67 8.85 9.98
C THR A 254 -9.14 8.60 9.71
N GLU A 255 -9.54 7.35 9.50
CA GLU A 255 -10.92 6.90 9.44
C GLU A 255 -11.77 7.35 10.64
N ASN A 256 -11.16 7.61 11.80
CA ASN A 256 -11.86 7.99 13.02
C ASN A 256 -12.09 9.50 13.20
N TRP A 257 -11.36 10.36 12.46
CA TRP A 257 -11.36 11.80 12.72
C TRP A 257 -11.35 12.68 11.48
N ALA A 258 -10.83 12.19 10.36
CA ALA A 258 -10.56 13.02 9.18
C ALA A 258 -11.82 13.37 8.38
N LEU A 259 -12.97 12.75 8.67
CA LEU A 259 -14.25 13.03 7.99
C LEU A 259 -14.16 12.90 6.45
N GLY A 260 -13.33 11.97 5.97
CA GLY A 260 -13.07 11.75 4.54
C GLY A 260 -11.93 12.59 3.96
N LEU A 261 -11.37 13.54 4.70
CA LEU A 261 -10.18 14.29 4.30
C LEU A 261 -9.01 13.33 4.03
N THR A 262 -8.36 13.51 2.89
CA THR A 262 -7.17 12.74 2.49
C THR A 262 -5.92 13.61 2.60
N ALA A 263 -4.75 12.99 2.69
CA ALA A 263 -3.48 13.72 2.77
C ALA A 263 -3.27 14.71 1.60
N PRO A 264 -3.53 14.36 0.32
CA PRO A 264 -3.42 15.34 -0.78
C PRO A 264 -4.30 16.57 -0.60
N ILE A 265 -5.56 16.39 -0.18
CA ILE A 265 -6.50 17.51 0.05
C ILE A 265 -6.03 18.36 1.23
N PHE A 266 -5.53 17.72 2.30
CA PHE A 266 -4.93 18.43 3.42
C PHE A 266 -3.75 19.30 2.99
N TRP A 267 -2.84 18.77 2.19
CA TRP A 267 -1.67 19.52 1.72
C TRP A 267 -2.06 20.66 0.78
N GLN A 268 -3.03 20.45 -0.11
CA GLN A 268 -3.53 21.48 -1.02
C GLN A 268 -4.23 22.63 -0.28
N HIS A 269 -4.94 22.34 0.81
CA HIS A 269 -5.74 23.33 1.56
C HIS A 269 -5.22 23.56 2.98
N ALA A 270 -3.93 23.31 3.18
CA ALA A 270 -3.17 23.38 4.41
C ALA A 270 -3.53 24.57 5.31
N ASP A 271 -3.27 25.77 4.81
CA ASP A 271 -3.37 27.01 5.57
C ASP A 271 -4.82 27.31 5.93
N ARG A 272 -5.73 27.10 4.98
CA ARG A 272 -7.17 27.28 5.18
C ARG A 272 -7.72 26.32 6.24
N LEU A 273 -7.31 25.05 6.20
CA LEU A 273 -7.72 24.06 7.21
C LEU A 273 -7.14 24.41 8.59
N LEU A 274 -5.88 24.83 8.68
CA LEU A 274 -5.23 25.16 9.94
C LEU A 274 -5.73 26.48 10.56
N SER A 275 -6.21 27.42 9.75
CA SER A 275 -6.76 28.70 10.21
C SER A 275 -8.26 28.65 10.54
N THR A 276 -8.98 27.59 10.16
CA THR A 276 -10.42 27.45 10.39
C THR A 276 -10.71 27.02 11.82
N ALA A 277 -11.74 27.60 12.44
CA ALA A 277 -12.17 27.24 13.77
C ALA A 277 -12.67 25.78 13.83
N GLU A 278 -12.43 25.09 14.96
CA GLU A 278 -12.80 23.67 15.13
C GLU A 278 -14.28 23.38 14.82
N SER A 279 -15.19 24.32 15.16
CA SER A 279 -16.63 24.18 14.90
C SER A 279 -16.96 24.14 13.40
N ASP A 280 -16.15 24.78 12.57
CA ASP A 280 -16.42 25.01 11.15
C ASP A 280 -15.68 24.01 10.26
N LEU A 281 -14.67 23.32 10.81
CA LEU A 281 -13.88 22.31 10.12
C LEU A 281 -14.72 21.20 9.47
N PRO A 282 -15.73 20.61 10.14
CA PRO A 282 -16.56 19.58 9.49
C PRO A 282 -17.28 20.07 8.24
N ALA A 283 -17.76 21.32 8.24
CA ALA A 283 -18.44 21.91 7.09
C ALA A 283 -17.44 22.21 5.96
N LEU A 284 -16.27 22.75 6.32
CA LEU A 284 -15.19 23.00 5.38
C LEU A 284 -14.72 21.70 4.70
N ILE A 285 -14.43 20.64 5.46
CA ILE A 285 -13.97 19.36 4.92
C ILE A 285 -14.98 18.81 3.90
N ARG A 286 -16.28 18.83 4.22
CA ARG A 286 -17.32 18.43 3.25
C ARG A 286 -17.27 19.25 1.96
N SER A 287 -17.15 20.58 2.08
CA SER A 287 -17.06 21.45 0.90
C SER A 287 -15.82 21.17 0.03
N LEU A 288 -14.69 20.79 0.64
CA LEU A 288 -13.46 20.44 -0.11
C LEU A 288 -13.61 19.09 -0.82
N LEU A 289 -14.32 18.13 -0.23
CA LEU A 289 -14.58 16.83 -0.85
C LEU A 289 -15.54 16.93 -2.05
N ASP A 290 -16.45 17.90 -2.03
CA ASP A 290 -17.40 18.14 -3.12
C ASP A 290 -16.81 18.97 -4.28
N SER A 291 -15.62 19.58 -4.10
CA SER A 291 -14.97 20.41 -5.11
C SER A 291 -14.59 19.60 -6.37
N PRO A 292 -14.82 20.15 -7.59
CA PRO A 292 -14.46 19.49 -8.85
C PRO A 292 -12.96 19.22 -8.98
N ASP A 293 -12.09 20.08 -8.43
CA ASP A 293 -10.63 19.91 -8.45
C ASP A 293 -10.18 18.62 -7.75
N THR A 294 -10.89 18.23 -6.69
CA THR A 294 -10.63 17.01 -5.92
C THR A 294 -10.98 15.75 -6.72
N ARG A 295 -11.97 15.86 -7.62
CA ARG A 295 -12.36 14.78 -8.53
C ARG A 295 -11.32 14.62 -9.64
N GLU A 296 -10.76 15.70 -10.18
CA GLU A 296 -9.72 15.59 -11.22
C GLU A 296 -8.39 15.04 -10.70
N ALA A 297 -7.94 15.44 -9.50
CA ALA A 297 -6.70 14.93 -8.90
C ALA A 297 -6.73 13.44 -8.49
N SER A 298 -7.93 12.88 -8.30
CA SER A 298 -8.14 11.44 -8.05
C SER A 298 -8.36 10.64 -9.35
N ILE A 299 -8.48 11.31 -10.49
CA ILE A 299 -8.73 10.74 -11.82
C ILE A 299 -7.52 11.01 -12.73
N SER A 300 -6.30 10.67 -12.31
CA SER A 300 -5.30 10.24 -13.29
C SER A 300 -5.70 8.86 -13.80
N SER A 301 -6.65 8.86 -14.74
CA SER A 301 -7.19 7.73 -15.49
C SER A 301 -6.13 7.17 -16.45
N GLU A 302 -4.92 6.89 -15.96
CA GLU A 302 -3.95 6.14 -16.74
C GLU A 302 -4.32 4.65 -16.66
N LEU A 303 -4.57 4.06 -17.83
CA LEU A 303 -4.68 2.62 -17.99
C LEU A 303 -3.37 2.00 -17.51
N LYS A 304 -3.43 1.24 -16.42
CA LYS A 304 -2.26 0.59 -15.84
C LYS A 304 -2.07 -0.77 -16.49
N GLN A 305 -0.99 -0.91 -17.26
CA GLN A 305 -0.62 -2.18 -17.86
C GLN A 305 -0.18 -3.15 -16.78
N VAL A 306 -0.92 -4.25 -16.59
CA VAL A 306 -0.81 -5.04 -15.37
C VAL A 306 0.35 -5.99 -15.37
N VAL A 307 0.51 -6.86 -16.37
CA VAL A 307 1.64 -7.83 -16.44
C VAL A 307 1.83 -8.39 -17.84
N ALA A 308 0.75 -8.91 -18.43
CA ALA A 308 0.81 -9.46 -19.79
C ALA A 308 0.76 -8.31 -20.80
N PRO A 309 1.40 -8.42 -21.97
CA PRO A 309 1.33 -7.40 -23.03
C PRO A 309 -0.10 -7.00 -23.43
N HIS A 310 -1.10 -7.80 -23.03
CA HIS A 310 -2.50 -7.65 -23.39
C HIS A 310 -3.43 -7.27 -22.24
N LEU A 311 -2.98 -7.18 -20.98
CA LEU A 311 -3.89 -7.06 -19.82
C LEU A 311 -3.72 -5.74 -19.07
N PHE A 312 -4.77 -4.94 -19.01
CA PHE A 312 -4.79 -3.60 -18.42
C PHE A 312 -5.88 -3.50 -17.35
N VAL A 313 -5.62 -2.73 -16.30
CA VAL A 313 -6.62 -2.36 -15.29
C VAL A 313 -6.74 -0.86 -15.15
N GLY A 314 -7.93 -0.38 -14.77
CA GLY A 314 -8.16 1.04 -14.55
C GLY A 314 -9.31 1.30 -13.59
N ALA A 315 -9.42 2.56 -13.15
CA ALA A 315 -10.56 3.07 -12.42
C ALA A 315 -11.72 3.39 -13.37
N LEU A 316 -12.97 3.17 -12.93
CA LEU A 316 -14.15 3.58 -13.67
C LEU A 316 -14.29 5.11 -13.61
N SER A 317 -14.04 5.79 -14.73
CA SER A 317 -14.40 7.20 -14.87
C SER A 317 -15.85 7.33 -15.38
N PRO A 318 -16.62 8.34 -14.94
CA PRO A 318 -17.90 8.70 -15.56
C PRO A 318 -17.78 8.87 -17.08
N SER A 319 -16.62 9.37 -17.55
CA SER A 319 -16.28 9.52 -18.96
C SER A 319 -15.77 8.22 -19.60
N ALA A 320 -15.24 7.25 -18.85
CA ALA A 320 -14.84 5.94 -19.40
C ALA A 320 -16.04 5.06 -19.73
N SER A 321 -17.17 5.28 -19.06
CA SER A 321 -18.45 4.60 -19.30
C SER A 321 -19.11 5.02 -20.63
N GLY A 322 -18.61 6.07 -21.30
CA GLY A 322 -19.15 6.57 -22.58
C GLY A 322 -18.11 6.96 -23.63
N GLY A 323 -16.90 7.38 -23.23
CA GLY A 323 -15.86 7.94 -24.11
C GLY A 323 -14.87 6.92 -24.66
N LEU A 324 -14.39 5.97 -23.85
CA LEU A 324 -13.63 4.80 -24.35
C LEU A 324 -14.52 3.83 -25.15
N LEU A 325 -15.85 3.97 -25.03
CA LEU A 325 -16.84 3.29 -25.84
C LEU A 325 -17.09 3.96 -27.20
N ALA A 326 -16.61 5.20 -27.42
CA ALA A 326 -16.91 6.01 -28.61
C ALA A 326 -15.68 6.42 -29.43
N SER A 327 -14.45 6.38 -28.88
CA SER A 327 -13.24 6.83 -29.58
C SER A 327 -12.44 5.67 -30.23
N SER A 328 -13.09 4.86 -31.06
CA SER A 328 -12.41 3.96 -32.01
C SER A 328 -12.24 4.57 -33.41
N SER A 329 -12.21 5.90 -33.52
CA SER A 329 -12.06 6.64 -34.78
C SER A 329 -10.77 7.45 -34.88
N SER A 330 -9.63 6.88 -34.46
CA SER A 330 -8.30 7.38 -34.88
C SER A 330 -7.24 6.28 -34.88
N SER A 331 -7.04 5.69 -36.06
CA SER A 331 -5.77 5.19 -36.63
C SER A 331 -4.78 4.42 -35.72
N SER A 332 -5.21 3.32 -35.09
CA SER A 332 -4.33 2.19 -34.76
C SER A 332 -5.12 0.88 -34.70
N SER A 333 -4.65 -0.17 -35.35
CA SER A 333 -5.30 -1.48 -35.63
C SER A 333 -5.57 -2.38 -34.41
N SER A 334 -5.46 -1.89 -33.17
CA SER A 334 -5.57 -2.75 -31.99
C SER A 334 -7.02 -3.01 -31.55
N SER A 335 -7.49 -4.25 -31.69
CA SER A 335 -8.79 -4.72 -31.17
C SER A 335 -8.77 -4.78 -29.64
N SER A 336 -9.74 -4.13 -28.99
CA SER A 336 -9.82 -4.04 -27.53
C SER A 336 -11.11 -4.67 -26.98
N CYS A 337 -10.99 -5.40 -25.87
CA CYS A 337 -12.06 -6.01 -25.10
C CYS A 337 -12.12 -5.40 -23.70
N VAL A 338 -13.31 -5.07 -23.23
CA VAL A 338 -13.54 -4.34 -21.98
C VAL A 338 -14.43 -5.13 -21.04
N VAL A 339 -13.98 -5.28 -19.79
CA VAL A 339 -14.75 -5.81 -18.67
C VAL A 339 -14.90 -4.72 -17.61
N ALA A 340 -16.12 -4.22 -17.41
CA ALA A 340 -16.41 -3.14 -16.47
C ALA A 340 -17.15 -3.68 -15.23
N LEU A 341 -16.53 -3.59 -14.05
CA LEU A 341 -17.11 -3.99 -12.77
C LEU A 341 -17.83 -2.80 -12.13
N VAL A 342 -19.13 -2.71 -12.36
CA VAL A 342 -19.96 -1.57 -11.95
C VAL A 342 -20.46 -1.72 -10.50
N PRO A 343 -20.56 -0.63 -9.72
CA PRO A 343 -20.96 -0.64 -8.31
C PRO A 343 -22.49 -0.79 -8.14
N LYS A 344 -23.07 -1.79 -8.80
CA LYS A 344 -24.49 -2.16 -8.73
C LYS A 344 -24.61 -3.68 -8.83
N SER A 345 -25.79 -4.21 -8.52
CA SER A 345 -26.12 -5.61 -8.80
C SER A 345 -26.99 -5.65 -10.05
N THR A 346 -26.62 -6.46 -11.03
CA THR A 346 -27.34 -6.64 -12.30
C THR A 346 -27.51 -8.12 -12.59
N ASP A 347 -28.54 -8.47 -13.36
CA ASP A 347 -28.78 -9.85 -13.78
C ASP A 347 -27.59 -10.37 -14.62
N PRO A 348 -26.96 -11.49 -14.24
CA PRO A 348 -25.89 -12.13 -14.99
C PRO A 348 -26.17 -12.41 -16.47
N THR A 349 -27.43 -12.57 -16.87
CA THR A 349 -27.82 -12.77 -18.28
C THR A 349 -27.62 -11.51 -19.12
N THR A 350 -27.60 -10.34 -18.49
CA THR A 350 -27.50 -9.02 -19.15
C THR A 350 -26.09 -8.46 -19.20
N TRP A 351 -25.10 -9.17 -18.64
CA TRP A 351 -23.73 -8.64 -18.49
C TRP A 351 -23.02 -8.43 -19.83
N VAL A 352 -23.21 -9.32 -20.81
CA VAL A 352 -22.62 -9.17 -22.14
C VAL A 352 -23.38 -8.09 -22.91
N LYS A 353 -22.70 -6.99 -23.27
CA LYS A 353 -23.30 -5.86 -24.00
C LYS A 353 -22.97 -5.92 -25.50
N SER A 354 -21.79 -6.43 -25.85
CA SER A 354 -21.36 -6.65 -27.23
C SER A 354 -20.31 -7.78 -27.28
N LYS A 355 -19.74 -8.06 -28.47
CA LYS A 355 -18.63 -9.01 -28.63
C LYS A 355 -17.35 -8.60 -27.88
N THR A 356 -17.22 -7.33 -27.53
CA THR A 356 -16.02 -6.75 -26.91
C THR A 356 -16.31 -6.00 -25.62
N LEU A 357 -17.57 -5.94 -25.17
CA LEU A 357 -17.95 -5.25 -23.93
C LEU A 357 -18.79 -6.14 -23.01
N MET A 358 -18.33 -6.28 -21.78
CA MET A 358 -19.05 -6.92 -20.68
C MET A 358 -19.12 -5.97 -19.47
N GLU A 359 -20.33 -5.77 -18.95
CA GLU A 359 -20.60 -4.97 -17.75
C GLU A 359 -21.11 -5.88 -16.62
N VAL A 360 -20.30 -6.05 -15.58
CA VAL A 360 -20.52 -6.99 -14.49
C VAL A 360 -20.96 -6.25 -13.23
N GLY A 361 -22.19 -6.47 -12.80
CA GLY A 361 -22.74 -5.89 -11.57
C GLY A 361 -22.93 -6.94 -10.48
N ILE A 362 -21.97 -7.06 -9.58
CA ILE A 362 -21.93 -8.07 -8.49
C ILE A 362 -22.08 -7.48 -7.08
N GLY A 363 -22.32 -6.18 -6.94
CA GLY A 363 -22.52 -5.58 -5.63
C GLY A 363 -22.40 -4.06 -5.61
N LYS A 364 -23.12 -3.43 -4.69
CA LYS A 364 -23.10 -1.96 -4.49
C LYS A 364 -21.85 -1.48 -3.73
N SER A 365 -21.32 -2.32 -2.84
CA SER A 365 -20.11 -2.00 -2.07
C SER A 365 -18.96 -2.91 -2.50
N ASN A 366 -17.74 -2.39 -2.44
CA ASN A 366 -16.54 -3.15 -2.79
C ASN A 366 -16.41 -4.45 -1.96
N LYS A 367 -16.77 -4.40 -0.67
CA LYS A 367 -16.73 -5.57 0.23
C LYS A 367 -17.69 -6.69 -0.22
N THR A 368 -18.91 -6.33 -0.62
CA THR A 368 -19.89 -7.31 -1.12
C THR A 368 -19.46 -7.86 -2.48
N ALA A 369 -19.08 -6.96 -3.40
CA ALA A 369 -18.58 -7.35 -4.72
C ALA A 369 -17.37 -8.30 -4.63
N SER A 370 -16.42 -8.04 -3.74
CA SER A 370 -15.24 -8.90 -3.51
C SER A 370 -15.63 -10.34 -3.15
N ARG A 371 -16.70 -10.54 -2.38
CA ARG A 371 -17.18 -11.87 -1.95
C ARG A 371 -17.96 -12.60 -3.05
N MET A 372 -18.65 -11.85 -3.90
CA MET A 372 -19.46 -12.38 -5.01
C MET A 372 -18.66 -12.54 -6.31
N LEU A 373 -17.42 -12.05 -6.35
CA LEU A 373 -16.56 -12.11 -7.52
C LEU A 373 -16.44 -13.53 -8.09
N ARG A 374 -16.36 -14.55 -7.24
CA ARG A 374 -16.25 -15.96 -7.64
C ARG A 374 -17.37 -16.40 -8.59
N ASP A 375 -18.57 -15.84 -8.45
CA ASP A 375 -19.74 -16.21 -9.24
C ASP A 375 -19.69 -15.57 -10.65
N ALA A 376 -18.94 -14.47 -10.81
CA ALA A 376 -18.76 -13.79 -12.08
C ALA A 376 -17.54 -14.26 -12.90
N LEU A 377 -16.51 -14.79 -12.22
CA LEU A 377 -15.27 -15.20 -12.87
C LEU A 377 -15.45 -16.24 -13.99
N PRO A 378 -16.28 -17.29 -13.86
CA PRO A 378 -16.46 -18.26 -14.94
C PRO A 378 -16.90 -17.62 -16.26
N ARG A 379 -17.97 -16.81 -16.22
CA ARG A 379 -18.52 -16.12 -17.39
C ARG A 379 -17.55 -15.08 -17.95
N THR A 380 -16.84 -14.39 -17.06
CA THR A 380 -15.86 -13.37 -17.45
C THR A 380 -14.68 -13.99 -18.17
N CYS A 381 -14.14 -15.08 -17.64
CA CYS A 381 -13.04 -15.83 -18.27
C CYS A 381 -13.45 -16.39 -19.63
N GLU A 382 -14.63 -16.99 -19.75
CA GLU A 382 -15.15 -17.52 -21.01
C GLU A 382 -15.35 -16.42 -22.06
N PHE A 383 -15.93 -15.28 -21.66
CA PHE A 383 -16.11 -14.11 -22.53
C PHE A 383 -14.77 -13.60 -23.09
N VAL A 384 -13.77 -13.42 -22.23
CA VAL A 384 -12.44 -12.95 -22.66
C VAL A 384 -11.71 -14.01 -23.49
N SER A 385 -11.82 -15.30 -23.14
CA SER A 385 -11.23 -16.39 -23.93
C SER A 385 -11.77 -16.41 -25.37
N ARG A 386 -13.07 -16.20 -25.56
CA ARG A 386 -13.68 -16.08 -26.90
C ARG A 386 -13.10 -14.93 -27.72
N PHE A 387 -12.89 -13.77 -27.09
CA PHE A 387 -12.27 -12.62 -27.74
C PHE A 387 -10.81 -12.89 -28.13
N LEU A 388 -10.03 -13.50 -27.23
CA LEU A 388 -8.64 -13.85 -27.50
C LEU A 388 -8.51 -14.91 -28.61
N ALA A 389 -9.45 -15.85 -28.69
CA ALA A 389 -9.49 -16.88 -29.75
C ALA A 389 -9.99 -16.34 -31.11
N ALA A 390 -10.89 -15.36 -31.13
CA ALA A 390 -11.46 -14.82 -32.37
C ALA A 390 -10.42 -13.97 -33.12
N GLY A 391 -9.99 -14.40 -34.32
CA GLY A 391 -9.05 -13.63 -35.17
C GLY A 391 -7.67 -14.27 -35.33
N SER A 392 -7.62 -15.57 -35.65
CA SER A 392 -6.40 -16.38 -35.86
C SER A 392 -5.44 -15.90 -36.98
N GLY A 393 -5.70 -14.73 -37.59
CA GLY A 393 -4.84 -14.07 -38.57
C GLY A 393 -4.23 -12.74 -38.12
N GLU A 394 -4.65 -12.17 -36.98
CA GLU A 394 -4.04 -10.97 -36.38
C GLU A 394 -2.88 -11.38 -35.47
N GLN A 395 -1.76 -10.64 -35.52
CA GLN A 395 -0.64 -10.89 -34.63
C GLN A 395 -1.08 -10.72 -33.16
N PRO A 396 -0.68 -11.61 -32.24
CA PRO A 396 -1.07 -11.55 -30.83
C PRO A 396 -0.85 -10.16 -30.20
N SER A 397 0.17 -9.43 -30.65
CA SER A 397 0.56 -8.08 -30.19
C SER A 397 -0.52 -6.99 -30.32
N GLU A 398 -1.60 -7.21 -31.08
CA GLU A 398 -2.62 -6.18 -31.34
C GLU A 398 -3.87 -6.28 -30.44
N LYS A 399 -4.03 -7.36 -29.66
CA LYS A 399 -5.20 -7.55 -28.79
C LYS A 399 -4.98 -6.95 -27.40
N LYS A 400 -5.99 -6.23 -26.90
CA LYS A 400 -5.98 -5.62 -25.56
C LYS A 400 -7.22 -6.01 -24.77
N VAL A 401 -7.05 -6.37 -23.51
CA VAL A 401 -8.11 -6.66 -22.54
C VAL A 401 -7.98 -5.66 -21.40
N VAL A 402 -9.03 -4.87 -21.20
CA VAL A 402 -9.06 -3.77 -20.24
C VAL A 402 -10.13 -4.05 -19.19
N ILE A 403 -9.75 -3.98 -17.92
CA ILE A 403 -10.64 -4.31 -16.80
C ILE A 403 -10.78 -3.09 -15.90
N PHE A 404 -12.01 -2.60 -15.78
CA PHE A 404 -12.32 -1.47 -14.92
C PHE A 404 -13.00 -1.92 -13.63
N CYS A 405 -12.65 -1.28 -12.52
CA CYS A 405 -13.47 -1.27 -11.31
C CYS A 405 -13.45 0.14 -10.71
N ASP A 406 -14.17 0.38 -9.62
CA ASP A 406 -14.26 1.70 -8.98
C ASP A 406 -12.88 2.37 -8.75
N THR A 407 -11.93 1.65 -8.15
CA THR A 407 -10.61 2.19 -7.79
C THR A 407 -9.49 1.82 -8.76
N GLY A 408 -9.70 0.83 -9.62
CA GLY A 408 -8.65 0.21 -10.43
C GLY A 408 -7.61 -0.62 -9.66
N ARG A 409 -7.75 -0.77 -8.33
CA ARG A 409 -6.71 -1.36 -7.46
C ARG A 409 -7.10 -2.67 -6.76
N ASP A 410 -8.36 -3.09 -6.87
CA ASP A 410 -8.88 -4.25 -6.13
C ASP A 410 -9.58 -5.29 -7.03
N LEU A 411 -10.87 -5.10 -7.35
CA LEU A 411 -11.65 -6.09 -8.08
C LEU A 411 -11.12 -6.30 -9.51
N SER A 412 -10.74 -5.23 -10.19
CA SER A 412 -10.14 -5.29 -11.53
C SER A 412 -8.87 -6.12 -11.53
N VAL A 413 -8.07 -6.02 -10.46
CA VAL A 413 -6.83 -6.78 -10.26
C VAL A 413 -7.13 -8.25 -9.95
N GLY A 414 -8.21 -8.53 -9.20
CA GLY A 414 -8.70 -9.88 -8.98
C GLY A 414 -9.13 -10.58 -10.27
N VAL A 415 -9.90 -9.89 -11.11
CA VAL A 415 -10.28 -10.38 -12.45
C VAL A 415 -9.05 -10.52 -13.34
N ALA A 416 -8.12 -9.56 -13.31
CA ALA A 416 -6.87 -9.64 -14.05
C ALA A 416 -6.05 -10.85 -13.64
N LEU A 417 -5.94 -11.15 -12.35
CA LEU A 417 -5.25 -12.35 -11.85
C LEU A 417 -5.93 -13.63 -12.33
N ALA A 418 -7.26 -13.70 -12.26
CA ALA A 418 -8.01 -14.86 -12.74
C ALA A 418 -7.79 -15.08 -14.24
N LEU A 419 -7.89 -14.02 -15.04
CA LEU A 419 -7.62 -14.06 -16.48
C LEU A 419 -6.16 -14.39 -16.77
N TYR A 420 -5.21 -13.86 -15.99
CA TYR A 420 -3.79 -14.15 -16.18
C TYR A 420 -3.48 -15.62 -15.91
N CYS A 421 -4.13 -16.24 -14.94
CA CYS A 421 -4.06 -17.68 -14.72
C CYS A 421 -4.79 -18.44 -15.84
N TRP A 422 -5.96 -17.95 -16.26
CA TRP A 422 -6.86 -18.67 -17.15
C TRP A 422 -6.56 -18.54 -18.64
N CYS A 423 -5.92 -17.48 -19.12
CA CYS A 423 -5.77 -17.21 -20.56
C CYS A 423 -4.32 -17.17 -21.01
N PHE A 424 -3.35 -17.22 -20.09
CA PHE A 424 -1.95 -16.95 -20.41
C PHE A 424 -1.01 -17.95 -19.76
N ASP A 425 0.04 -18.29 -20.49
CA ASP A 425 1.14 -19.13 -20.00
C ASP A 425 2.03 -18.38 -18.97
N ALA A 426 3.13 -19.00 -18.55
CA ALA A 426 4.10 -18.40 -17.62
C ALA A 426 4.81 -17.18 -18.23
N ALA A 427 5.06 -17.18 -19.54
CA ALA A 427 5.69 -16.08 -20.27
C ALA A 427 4.73 -14.93 -20.58
N GLY A 428 3.43 -15.09 -20.33
CA GLY A 428 2.41 -14.09 -20.60
C GLY A 428 1.86 -14.10 -22.02
N ASN A 429 2.11 -15.17 -22.79
CA ASN A 429 1.52 -15.36 -24.11
C ASN A 429 0.11 -15.96 -23.97
N ILE A 430 -0.74 -15.68 -24.96
CA ILE A 430 -2.11 -16.24 -25.01
C ILE A 430 -2.00 -17.76 -25.14
N GLN A 431 -2.62 -18.47 -24.21
CA GLN A 431 -2.60 -19.93 -24.17
C GLN A 431 -3.54 -20.48 -25.26
N GLN A 432 -3.00 -21.30 -26.16
CA GLN A 432 -3.76 -21.93 -27.26
C GLN A 432 -4.24 -23.36 -26.95
N CYS A 433 -4.00 -23.87 -25.74
CA CYS A 433 -4.37 -25.23 -25.38
C CYS A 433 -5.89 -25.39 -25.19
N ASN A 434 -6.40 -26.58 -25.56
CA ASN A 434 -7.76 -26.97 -25.24
C ASN A 434 -7.95 -26.99 -23.72
N ILE A 435 -9.13 -26.56 -23.27
CA ILE A 435 -9.50 -26.50 -21.84
C ILE A 435 -9.34 -27.86 -21.16
N ASP A 436 -9.50 -28.97 -21.91
CA ASP A 436 -9.44 -30.34 -21.40
C ASP A 436 -8.03 -30.82 -21.01
N ASP A 437 -6.99 -30.24 -21.61
CA ASP A 437 -5.57 -30.59 -21.40
C ASP A 437 -4.88 -29.71 -20.34
N ARG A 438 -5.63 -28.82 -19.67
CA ARG A 438 -5.05 -27.94 -18.65
C ARG A 438 -4.71 -28.67 -17.37
N GLU A 439 -3.51 -28.40 -16.88
CA GLU A 439 -3.13 -28.73 -15.52
C GLU A 439 -4.04 -28.03 -14.49
N PRO A 440 -4.34 -28.69 -13.36
CA PRO A 440 -5.10 -28.07 -12.29
C PRO A 440 -4.41 -26.81 -11.76
N PHE A 441 -5.20 -25.76 -11.49
CA PHE A 441 -4.67 -24.56 -10.86
C PHE A 441 -4.15 -24.89 -9.46
N THR A 442 -2.91 -24.48 -9.17
CA THR A 442 -2.33 -24.59 -7.84
C THR A 442 -2.23 -23.23 -7.17
N LYS A 443 -2.28 -23.23 -5.84
CA LYS A 443 -2.08 -22.03 -5.03
C LYS A 443 -0.71 -21.38 -5.28
N ASN A 444 0.30 -22.17 -5.63
CA ASN A 444 1.63 -21.66 -5.96
C ASN A 444 1.61 -20.88 -7.28
N MET A 445 0.98 -21.43 -8.32
CA MET A 445 0.85 -20.75 -9.62
C MET A 445 0.11 -19.41 -9.51
N ILE A 446 -0.98 -19.38 -8.74
CA ILE A 446 -1.73 -18.13 -8.49
C ILE A 446 -0.86 -17.11 -7.75
N ARG A 447 -0.01 -17.55 -6.81
CA ARG A 447 0.91 -16.66 -6.09
C ARG A 447 2.01 -16.09 -6.97
N ILE A 448 2.62 -16.91 -7.84
CA ILE A 448 3.63 -16.47 -8.81
C ILE A 448 3.04 -15.38 -9.71
N LYS A 449 1.90 -15.68 -10.34
CA LYS A 449 1.20 -14.72 -11.22
C LYS A 449 0.77 -13.46 -10.49
N LEU A 450 0.32 -13.55 -9.23
CA LEU A 450 0.07 -12.37 -8.40
C LEU A 450 1.37 -11.59 -8.12
N GLY A 451 2.48 -12.26 -7.84
CA GLY A 451 3.79 -11.64 -7.66
C GLY A 451 4.19 -10.80 -8.87
N HIS A 452 3.99 -11.32 -10.09
CA HIS A 452 4.23 -10.57 -11.32
C HIS A 452 3.38 -9.29 -11.38
N ILE A 453 2.09 -9.38 -11.02
CA ILE A 453 1.16 -8.23 -10.96
C ILE A 453 1.67 -7.18 -9.97
N MET A 454 2.06 -7.59 -8.77
CA MET A 454 2.52 -6.65 -7.75
C MET A 454 3.87 -6.00 -8.12
N THR A 455 4.70 -6.68 -8.90
CA THR A 455 5.98 -6.13 -9.38
C THR A 455 5.76 -5.11 -10.49
N ALA A 456 4.85 -5.37 -11.42
CA ALA A 456 4.57 -4.49 -12.54
C ALA A 456 3.64 -3.31 -12.17
N GLN A 457 2.72 -3.50 -11.22
CA GLN A 457 1.79 -2.49 -10.72
C GLN A 457 1.82 -2.44 -9.19
N PRO A 458 2.75 -1.68 -8.59
CA PRO A 458 3.03 -1.74 -7.16
C PRO A 458 1.99 -1.06 -6.26
N ASP A 459 1.17 -0.21 -6.87
CA ASP A 459 0.14 0.60 -6.22
C ASP A 459 -1.24 -0.10 -6.18
N VAL A 460 -1.35 -1.28 -6.79
CA VAL A 460 -2.53 -2.13 -6.65
C VAL A 460 -2.48 -2.93 -5.35
N ASN A 461 -3.64 -3.19 -4.76
CA ASN A 461 -3.72 -3.85 -3.46
C ASN A 461 -5.02 -4.65 -3.34
N PRO A 462 -5.14 -5.80 -4.06
CA PRO A 462 -6.35 -6.60 -4.02
C PRO A 462 -6.64 -7.11 -2.61
N SER A 463 -7.91 -6.96 -2.20
CA SER A 463 -8.34 -7.31 -0.86
C SER A 463 -8.21 -8.81 -0.59
N ARG A 464 -8.14 -9.19 0.69
CA ARG A 464 -8.15 -10.62 1.07
C ARG A 464 -9.40 -11.32 0.55
N ALA A 465 -10.55 -10.64 0.53
CA ALA A 465 -11.81 -11.22 0.04
C ALA A 465 -11.75 -11.45 -1.47
N THR A 466 -11.24 -10.47 -2.24
CA THR A 466 -11.01 -10.59 -3.69
C THR A 466 -10.12 -11.79 -4.01
N LEU A 467 -8.97 -11.89 -3.34
CA LEU A 467 -8.04 -13.00 -3.54
C LEU A 467 -8.64 -14.35 -3.11
N GLN A 468 -9.46 -14.40 -2.06
CA GLN A 468 -10.16 -15.62 -1.66
C GLN A 468 -11.16 -16.07 -2.73
N SER A 469 -11.90 -15.14 -3.32
CA SER A 469 -12.82 -15.44 -4.43
C SER A 469 -12.09 -15.96 -5.67
N VAL A 470 -10.95 -15.35 -6.03
CA VAL A 470 -10.10 -15.83 -7.15
C VAL A 470 -9.55 -17.23 -6.87
N ASN A 471 -9.02 -17.47 -5.66
CA ASN A 471 -8.51 -18.79 -5.29
C ASN A 471 -9.64 -19.83 -5.28
N SER A 472 -10.81 -19.52 -4.72
CA SER A 472 -11.95 -20.44 -4.74
C SER A 472 -12.37 -20.77 -6.17
N PHE A 473 -12.52 -19.76 -7.03
CA PHE A 473 -12.84 -20.02 -8.45
C PHE A 473 -11.80 -20.92 -9.12
N LEU A 474 -10.51 -20.59 -9.06
CA LEU A 474 -9.47 -21.33 -9.79
C LEU A 474 -9.23 -22.73 -9.19
N MET A 475 -9.25 -22.87 -7.87
CA MET A 475 -8.94 -24.13 -7.19
C MET A 475 -10.14 -25.08 -7.11
N ASP A 476 -11.36 -24.53 -6.97
CA ASP A 476 -12.61 -25.32 -6.97
C ASP A 476 -13.09 -25.59 -8.40
N TRP A 477 -12.44 -25.03 -9.41
CA TRP A 477 -12.70 -25.36 -10.80
C TRP A 477 -12.41 -26.85 -11.01
N ARG A 478 -13.48 -27.62 -11.15
CA ARG A 478 -13.46 -29.02 -11.53
C ARG A 478 -14.14 -29.15 -12.89
N LYS A 479 -13.57 -30.03 -13.70
CA LYS A 479 -14.00 -30.37 -15.06
C LYS A 479 -15.50 -30.58 -15.16
#